data_AF-A0A2H9LYS8-F1
#
_entry.id   AF-A0A2H9LYS8-F1
#
_cell.length_a   1.000
_cell.length_b   1.000
_cell.length_c   1.000
_cell.angle_alpha   90.00
_cell.angle_beta   90.00
_cell.angle_gamma   90.00
#
_symmetry.space_group_name_H-M   'P 1'
#
loop_
_entity.id
_entity.type
_entity.pdbx_description
1 polymer ?
#
loop_
_entity_poly.entity_id
_entity_poly.type
_entity_poly.pdbx_seq_one_letter_code
_entity_poly.pdbx_strand_id
1 'polypeptide(L)'
;MTAKPAKPFSYFIFFILFLFLSLQISFAGLSTSSQYTLSLNTEPSDVSIASVLNTSQKTIIVAINGRETFLLDDATGQPITDKVKIATLLDEHLRTTKNYSQTIDLAVSTLTSFDASKAARESLCKRITGLYTGPEDSTPCNDKVSCIVSCSAVQMCAGVVYAAGIVESIMEYRDDLAAYNSSFENFKGSMQSAKADGTRLTEAAQAFNSYKAAVSGINSNRLLTNCSDCFDYCRHYNWSMARLTAVERNLTYVISIQNSSTALPVRSDAILNSTNALLAYSSQRPEIKSGLQSRLKKMGNELNNSIEWLAKRMGVAELGRN
;
A
#
# COMPACT_ATOMS: atom_id res chain seq x y z
N MET A 1 48.61 45.37 41.20
CA MET A 1 48.06 44.30 40.33
C MET A 1 46.58 44.15 40.65
N THR A 2 45.69 44.66 39.81
CA THR A 2 44.24 44.38 39.89
C THR A 2 43.71 44.38 38.47
N ALA A 3 43.53 43.17 37.92
CA ALA A 3 42.97 42.96 36.59
C ALA A 3 41.46 43.24 36.60
N LYS A 4 41.00 44.00 35.60
CA LYS A 4 39.57 44.25 35.33
C LYS A 4 38.87 42.94 34.93
N PRO A 5 37.65 42.67 35.41
CA PRO A 5 36.84 41.57 34.87
C PRO A 5 36.27 41.95 33.50
N ALA A 6 36.41 41.04 32.54
CA ALA A 6 35.82 41.13 31.20
C ALA A 6 34.29 40.91 31.26
N LYS A 7 33.56 41.65 30.43
CA LYS A 7 32.09 41.72 30.40
C LYS A 7 31.44 40.35 30.04
N PRO A 8 30.34 39.94 30.70
CA PRO A 8 29.64 38.67 30.45
C PRO A 8 28.75 38.67 29.18
N PHE A 9 28.74 39.75 28.40
CA PHE A 9 27.78 39.96 27.31
C PHE A 9 28.05 39.12 26.04
N SER A 10 29.25 38.54 25.90
CA SER A 10 29.63 37.78 24.69
C SER A 10 29.07 36.34 24.70
N TYR A 11 29.02 35.70 25.87
CA TYR A 11 28.58 34.30 25.97
C TYR A 11 27.06 34.12 25.75
N PHE A 12 26.25 35.13 26.07
CA PHE A 12 24.80 35.08 25.88
C PHE A 12 24.41 35.13 24.39
N ILE A 13 25.15 35.91 23.58
CA ILE A 13 24.94 35.98 22.12
C ILE A 13 25.38 34.67 21.45
N PHE A 14 26.50 34.08 21.90
CA PHE A 14 26.92 32.76 21.41
C PHE A 14 25.95 31.65 21.81
N PHE A 15 25.34 31.70 23.00
CA PHE A 15 24.35 30.71 23.42
C PHE A 15 23.05 30.79 22.62
N ILE A 16 22.59 32.01 22.27
CA ILE A 16 21.42 32.20 21.39
C ILE A 16 21.75 31.74 19.97
N LEU A 17 22.93 32.05 19.43
CA LEU A 17 23.37 31.55 18.12
C LEU A 17 23.51 30.02 18.09
N PHE A 18 23.95 29.39 19.18
CA PHE A 18 24.04 27.94 19.28
C PHE A 18 22.66 27.26 19.44
N LEU A 19 21.69 27.93 20.06
CA LEU A 19 20.29 27.50 20.13
C LEU A 19 19.57 27.64 18.78
N PHE A 20 19.89 28.68 18.00
CA PHE A 20 19.45 28.79 16.60
C PHE A 20 20.15 27.77 15.69
N LEU A 21 21.37 27.33 16.04
CA LEU A 21 22.10 26.29 15.30
C LEU A 21 21.75 24.86 15.73
N SER A 22 21.09 24.65 16.87
CA SER A 22 20.64 23.32 17.34
C SER A 22 19.19 23.01 16.99
N LEU A 23 18.42 24.00 16.51
CA LEU A 23 17.21 23.76 15.71
C LEU A 23 17.59 23.49 14.24
N GLN A 24 18.55 22.59 14.02
CA GLN A 24 18.80 22.02 12.69
C GLN A 24 17.60 21.16 12.34
N ILE A 25 16.63 21.81 11.71
CA ILE A 25 15.51 21.17 11.04
C ILE A 25 16.11 20.07 10.16
N SER A 26 15.66 18.84 10.38
CA SER A 26 16.16 17.66 9.67
C SER A 26 15.74 17.72 8.20
N PHE A 27 16.40 18.57 7.43
CA PHE A 27 16.23 18.76 5.98
C PHE A 27 17.34 18.08 5.16
N ALA A 28 18.23 17.33 5.83
CA ALA A 28 19.26 16.53 5.17
C ALA A 28 18.59 15.47 4.27
N GLY A 29 18.40 15.81 2.99
CA GLY A 29 17.75 14.94 1.99
C GLY A 29 16.71 15.61 1.11
N LEU A 30 16.26 16.85 1.41
CA LEU A 30 15.33 17.59 0.55
C LEU A 30 16.07 18.39 -0.52
N SER A 31 15.46 18.59 -1.69
CA SER A 31 15.99 19.50 -2.70
C SER A 31 16.02 20.95 -2.20
N THR A 32 16.88 21.77 -2.80
CA THR A 32 16.93 23.22 -2.53
C THR A 32 15.61 23.91 -2.83
N SER A 33 14.89 23.47 -3.86
CA SER A 33 13.57 23.99 -4.22
C SER A 33 12.54 23.72 -3.11
N SER A 34 12.51 22.49 -2.58
CA SER A 34 11.62 22.12 -1.47
C SER A 34 11.95 22.91 -0.19
N GLN A 35 13.24 23.05 0.13
CA GLN A 35 13.69 23.86 1.27
C GLN A 35 13.29 25.32 1.12
N TYR A 36 13.41 25.89 -0.08
CA TYR A 36 13.00 27.25 -0.38
C TYR A 36 11.49 27.44 -0.15
N THR A 37 10.65 26.56 -0.71
CA THR A 37 9.20 26.61 -0.52
C THR A 37 8.82 26.54 0.96
N LEU A 38 9.46 25.67 1.73
CA LEU A 38 9.21 25.60 3.17
C LEU A 38 9.63 26.90 3.87
N SER A 39 10.82 27.42 3.59
CA SER A 39 11.31 28.67 4.19
C SER A 39 10.39 29.88 3.94
N LEU A 40 9.72 29.91 2.79
CA LEU A 40 8.78 30.98 2.44
C LEU A 40 7.45 30.87 3.20
N ASN A 41 7.06 29.65 3.57
CA ASN A 41 5.72 29.35 4.07
C ASN A 41 5.67 28.99 5.56
N THR A 42 6.82 28.84 6.22
CA THR A 42 6.91 28.54 7.66
C THR A 42 7.43 29.73 8.46
N GLU A 43 6.99 29.85 9.70
CA GLU A 43 7.54 30.81 10.66
C GLU A 43 8.74 30.22 11.42
N PRO A 44 9.63 31.06 11.99
CA PRO A 44 10.77 30.57 12.77
C PRO A 44 10.38 29.70 13.99
N SER A 45 9.16 29.85 14.50
CA SER A 45 8.62 29.05 15.60
C SER A 45 7.98 27.74 15.15
N ASP A 46 7.75 27.55 13.85
CA ASP A 46 7.09 26.35 13.34
C ASP A 46 8.03 25.15 13.38
N VAL A 47 7.50 24.03 13.85
CA VAL A 47 8.21 22.74 13.78
C VAL A 47 7.79 22.05 12.50
N SER A 48 8.74 21.89 11.57
CA SER A 48 8.51 21.22 10.29
C SER A 48 9.20 19.86 10.25
N ILE A 49 8.45 18.81 9.91
CA ILE A 49 8.95 17.46 9.71
C ILE A 49 8.61 17.06 8.28
N ALA A 50 9.64 16.76 7.48
CA ALA A 50 9.47 16.30 6.11
C ALA A 50 9.80 14.81 6.00
N SER A 51 9.09 14.09 5.15
CA SER A 51 9.35 12.68 4.87
C SER A 51 9.13 12.40 3.39
N VAL A 52 10.09 11.71 2.77
CA VAL A 52 9.96 11.29 1.37
C VAL A 52 8.93 10.17 1.30
N LEU A 53 7.96 10.32 0.40
CA LEU A 53 7.03 9.26 0.06
C LEU A 53 7.68 8.29 -0.92
N ASN A 54 7.51 7.01 -0.63
CA ASN A 54 7.93 5.93 -1.53
C ASN A 54 6.97 5.82 -2.72
N THR A 55 7.09 6.75 -3.65
CA THR A 55 6.31 6.88 -4.89
C THR A 55 7.25 6.91 -6.09
N SER A 56 6.73 6.64 -7.29
CA SER A 56 7.47 6.72 -8.56
C SER A 56 8.02 8.12 -8.82
N GLN A 57 7.30 9.14 -8.35
CA GLN A 57 7.75 10.53 -8.30
C GLN A 57 8.45 10.78 -6.95
N LYS A 58 9.49 11.61 -6.93
CA LYS A 58 10.09 12.06 -5.67
C LYS A 58 9.13 13.05 -5.00
N THR A 59 8.20 12.54 -4.23
CA THR A 59 7.22 13.34 -3.50
C THR A 59 7.59 13.38 -2.03
N ILE A 60 7.38 14.52 -1.39
CA ILE A 60 7.61 14.70 0.05
C ILE A 60 6.30 15.06 0.70
N ILE A 61 5.99 14.42 1.83
CA ILE A 61 4.96 14.90 2.74
C ILE A 61 5.61 15.74 3.83
N VAL A 62 5.04 16.90 4.14
CA VAL A 62 5.54 17.80 5.17
C VAL A 62 4.46 18.03 6.19
N ALA A 63 4.78 17.74 7.44
CA ALA A 63 3.97 18.09 8.59
C ALA A 63 4.51 19.35 9.26
N ILE A 64 3.64 20.32 9.52
CA ILE A 64 3.95 21.57 10.21
C ILE A 64 3.15 21.59 11.52
N ASN A 65 3.83 21.77 12.64
CA ASN A 65 3.26 21.73 13.99
C ASN A 65 2.43 20.46 14.24
N GLY A 66 2.92 19.32 13.74
CA GLY A 66 2.29 18.01 13.91
C GLY A 66 1.12 17.71 12.98
N ARG A 67 0.78 18.60 12.03
CA ARG A 67 -0.28 18.38 11.03
C ARG A 67 0.32 18.24 9.65
N GLU A 68 -0.10 17.23 8.89
CA GLU A 68 0.29 17.09 7.49
C GLU A 68 -0.27 18.26 6.68
N THR A 69 0.62 19.10 6.16
CA THR A 69 0.27 20.38 5.56
C THR A 69 0.58 20.40 4.08
N PHE A 70 1.75 19.94 3.64
CA PHE A 70 2.12 19.93 2.22
C PHE A 70 2.35 18.52 1.70
N LEU A 71 1.97 18.34 0.44
CA LEU A 71 2.56 17.35 -0.44
C LEU A 71 3.37 18.12 -1.49
N LEU A 72 4.69 17.95 -1.53
CA LEU A 72 5.59 18.66 -2.44
C LEU A 72 6.14 17.71 -3.51
N ASP A 73 6.20 18.18 -4.75
CA ASP A 73 7.09 17.58 -5.76
C ASP A 73 8.53 18.05 -5.46
N ASP A 74 9.41 17.13 -5.08
CA ASP A 74 10.77 17.48 -4.67
C ASP A 74 11.60 18.04 -5.82
N ALA A 75 11.28 17.69 -7.07
CA ALA A 75 12.04 18.19 -8.21
C ALA A 75 11.80 19.69 -8.44
N THR A 76 10.56 20.14 -8.25
CA THR A 76 10.14 21.53 -8.51
C THR A 76 10.00 22.35 -7.24
N GLY A 77 9.92 21.72 -6.07
CA GLY A 77 9.58 22.33 -4.79
C GLY A 77 8.13 22.81 -4.70
N GLN A 78 7.28 22.54 -5.71
CA GLN A 78 5.94 23.09 -5.77
C GLN A 78 4.96 22.24 -4.96
N PRO A 79 4.03 22.87 -4.22
CA PRO A 79 2.91 22.18 -3.60
C PRO A 79 2.00 21.53 -4.64
N ILE A 80 1.64 20.29 -4.39
CA ILE A 80 0.62 19.58 -5.16
C ILE A 80 -0.73 19.98 -4.58
N THR A 81 -1.52 20.72 -5.36
CA THR A 81 -2.83 21.26 -4.95
C THR A 81 -4.02 20.54 -5.58
N ASP A 82 -3.77 19.49 -6.36
CA ASP A 82 -4.81 18.63 -6.92
C ASP A 82 -5.14 17.50 -5.94
N LYS A 83 -6.37 17.49 -5.41
CA LYS A 83 -6.87 16.48 -4.47
C LYS A 83 -6.73 15.05 -5.01
N VAL A 84 -7.09 14.83 -6.27
CA VAL A 84 -7.04 13.50 -6.90
C VAL A 84 -5.59 13.06 -6.98
N LYS A 85 -4.69 13.96 -7.40
CA LYS A 85 -3.25 13.67 -7.43
C LYS A 85 -2.68 13.35 -6.05
N ILE A 86 -3.08 14.09 -5.01
CA ILE A 86 -2.68 13.79 -3.61
C ILE A 86 -3.13 12.39 -3.22
N ALA A 87 -4.41 12.05 -3.46
CA ALA A 87 -4.95 10.72 -3.13
C ALA A 87 -4.20 9.59 -3.85
N THR A 88 -3.90 9.77 -5.14
CA THR A 88 -3.14 8.81 -5.94
C THR A 88 -1.73 8.58 -5.38
N LEU A 89 -1.01 9.64 -5.03
CA LEU A 89 0.35 9.53 -4.48
C LEU A 89 0.36 8.89 -3.09
N LEU A 90 -0.64 9.20 -2.25
CA LEU A 90 -0.78 8.54 -0.95
C LEU A 90 -1.13 7.06 -1.09
N ASP A 91 -1.93 6.68 -2.09
CA ASP A 91 -2.26 5.27 -2.38
C ASP A 91 -1.04 4.52 -2.90
N GLU A 92 -0.29 5.12 -3.83
CA GLU A 92 0.97 4.56 -4.34
C GLU A 92 1.98 4.36 -3.21
N HIS A 93 2.13 5.36 -2.33
CA HIS A 93 2.98 5.26 -1.14
C HIS A 93 2.56 4.10 -0.23
N LEU A 94 1.26 4.00 0.07
CA LEU A 94 0.70 2.93 0.89
C LEU A 94 0.96 1.56 0.27
N ARG A 95 0.64 1.38 -1.01
CA ARG A 95 0.83 0.12 -1.75
C ARG A 95 2.28 -0.31 -1.80
N THR A 96 3.19 0.63 -2.04
CA THR A 96 4.63 0.34 -2.12
C THR A 96 5.18 0.00 -0.74
N THR A 97 4.87 0.80 0.28
CA THR A 97 5.37 0.61 1.66
C THR A 97 4.83 -0.67 2.30
N LYS A 98 3.62 -1.10 1.91
CA LYS A 98 3.00 -2.34 2.39
C LYS A 98 3.27 -3.55 1.51
N ASN A 99 4.12 -3.44 0.49
CA ASN A 99 4.50 -4.52 -0.42
C ASN A 99 3.30 -5.18 -1.13
N TYR A 100 2.31 -4.38 -1.55
CA TYR A 100 1.07 -4.85 -2.16
C TYR A 100 1.32 -5.76 -3.37
N SER A 101 2.01 -5.24 -4.39
CA SER A 101 2.28 -5.97 -5.64
C SER A 101 3.14 -7.21 -5.42
N GLN A 102 4.14 -7.13 -4.54
CA GLN A 102 5.01 -8.25 -4.20
C GLN A 102 4.25 -9.36 -3.48
N THR A 103 3.29 -9.02 -2.63
CA THR A 103 2.46 -10.00 -1.93
C THR A 103 1.53 -10.74 -2.89
N ILE A 104 0.96 -10.03 -3.87
CA ILE A 104 0.21 -10.65 -4.96
C ILE A 104 1.11 -11.57 -5.80
N ASP A 105 2.30 -11.11 -6.20
CA ASP A 105 3.24 -11.90 -6.98
C ASP A 105 3.69 -13.17 -6.23
N LEU A 106 3.91 -13.07 -4.92
CA LEU A 106 4.22 -14.21 -4.07
C LEU A 106 3.07 -15.21 -4.02
N ALA A 107 1.82 -14.74 -3.92
CA ALA A 107 0.64 -15.60 -3.96
C ALA A 107 0.53 -16.32 -5.32
N VAL A 108 0.66 -15.59 -6.44
CA VAL A 108 0.61 -16.16 -7.80
C VAL A 108 1.76 -17.15 -8.04
N SER A 109 2.96 -16.83 -7.58
CA SER A 109 4.13 -17.72 -7.67
C SER A 109 3.92 -19.01 -6.87
N THR A 110 3.36 -18.91 -5.66
CA THR A 110 3.01 -20.07 -4.82
C THR A 110 2.02 -20.99 -5.53
N LEU A 111 0.99 -20.42 -6.17
CA LEU A 111 0.00 -21.15 -6.96
C LEU A 111 0.64 -21.82 -8.17
N THR A 112 1.47 -21.10 -8.92
CA THR A 112 2.12 -21.61 -10.14
C THR A 112 3.11 -22.73 -9.82
N SER A 113 3.91 -22.57 -8.76
CA SER A 113 4.82 -23.61 -8.28
C SER A 113 4.05 -24.86 -7.83
N PHE A 114 2.90 -24.67 -7.20
CA PHE A 114 2.03 -25.77 -6.83
C PHE A 114 1.49 -26.50 -8.06
N ASP A 115 0.94 -25.77 -9.03
CA ASP A 115 0.40 -26.33 -10.27
C ASP A 115 1.46 -27.13 -11.05
N ALA A 116 2.68 -26.59 -11.14
CA ALA A 116 3.82 -27.30 -11.74
C ALA A 116 4.19 -28.59 -10.97
N SER A 117 4.09 -28.57 -9.64
CA SER A 117 4.46 -29.73 -8.81
C SER A 117 3.51 -30.93 -8.94
N LYS A 118 2.24 -30.70 -9.34
CA LYS A 118 1.27 -31.79 -9.58
C LYS A 118 1.36 -32.39 -10.97
N ALA A 119 1.90 -31.67 -11.96
CA ALA A 119 1.82 -32.02 -13.39
C ALA A 119 2.34 -33.43 -13.69
N ALA A 120 3.44 -33.87 -13.07
CA ALA A 120 4.00 -35.20 -13.30
C ALA A 120 3.08 -36.34 -12.82
N ARG A 121 2.47 -36.18 -11.64
CA ARG A 121 1.53 -37.16 -11.08
C ARG A 121 0.21 -37.15 -11.83
N GLU A 122 -0.24 -35.96 -12.25
CA GLU A 122 -1.46 -35.80 -13.04
C GLU A 122 -1.33 -36.45 -14.41
N SER A 123 -0.20 -36.27 -15.08
CA SER A 123 0.12 -36.93 -16.34
C SER A 123 0.09 -38.46 -16.20
N LEU A 124 0.70 -39.00 -15.14
CA LEU A 124 0.64 -40.44 -14.85
C LEU A 124 -0.81 -40.90 -14.65
N CYS A 125 -1.59 -40.21 -13.81
CA CYS A 125 -2.98 -40.56 -13.55
C CYS A 125 -3.83 -40.55 -14.81
N LYS A 126 -3.70 -39.53 -15.63
CA LYS A 126 -4.44 -39.44 -16.89
C LYS A 126 -4.05 -40.57 -17.86
N ARG A 127 -2.77 -40.93 -17.91
CA ARG A 127 -2.30 -42.04 -18.74
C ARG A 127 -2.87 -43.38 -18.27
N ILE A 128 -2.84 -43.68 -16.97
CA ILE A 128 -3.27 -44.99 -16.46
C ILE A 128 -4.79 -45.16 -16.46
N THR A 129 -5.56 -44.08 -16.45
CA THR A 129 -7.04 -44.09 -16.47
C THR A 129 -7.62 -43.98 -17.87
N GLY A 130 -6.78 -43.77 -18.89
CA GLY A 130 -7.23 -43.53 -20.26
C GLY A 130 -7.77 -42.11 -20.51
N LEU A 131 -7.65 -41.19 -19.55
CA LEU A 131 -8.03 -39.78 -19.75
C LEU A 131 -7.05 -39.00 -20.64
N TYR A 132 -5.86 -39.56 -20.90
CA TYR A 132 -4.89 -39.02 -21.85
C TYR A 132 -4.17 -40.15 -22.58
N THR A 133 -4.43 -40.29 -23.88
CA THR A 133 -3.73 -41.25 -24.77
C THR A 133 -2.97 -40.54 -25.90
N GLY A 134 -2.54 -39.30 -25.68
CA GLY A 134 -1.77 -38.51 -26.66
C GLY A 134 -2.65 -37.85 -27.73
N PRO A 135 -2.07 -36.99 -28.59
CA PRO A 135 -2.81 -36.22 -29.59
C PRO A 135 -3.37 -37.04 -30.75
N GLU A 136 -2.91 -38.28 -30.95
CA GLU A 136 -3.29 -39.12 -32.11
C GLU A 136 -4.28 -40.24 -31.76
N ASP A 137 -4.46 -40.59 -30.47
CA ASP A 137 -5.28 -41.74 -30.03
C ASP A 137 -6.22 -41.42 -28.85
N SER A 138 -6.56 -40.15 -28.61
CA SER A 138 -7.50 -39.77 -27.54
C SER A 138 -8.93 -40.16 -27.89
N THR A 139 -9.39 -41.31 -27.39
CA THR A 139 -10.83 -41.54 -27.26
C THR A 139 -11.33 -40.59 -26.16
N PRO A 140 -12.22 -39.64 -26.46
CA PRO A 140 -12.66 -38.69 -25.44
C PRO A 140 -13.51 -39.41 -24.39
N CYS A 141 -13.14 -39.32 -23.13
CA CYS A 141 -13.97 -39.76 -22.01
C CYS A 141 -14.92 -38.62 -21.65
N ASN A 142 -16.10 -38.58 -22.28
CA ASN A 142 -17.14 -37.55 -22.10
C ASN A 142 -18.39 -38.16 -21.43
N ASP A 143 -18.73 -39.40 -21.78
CA ASP A 143 -19.83 -40.16 -21.20
C ASP A 143 -19.35 -41.54 -20.75
N LYS A 144 -20.22 -42.28 -20.08
CA LYS A 144 -19.88 -43.59 -19.51
C LYS A 144 -19.33 -44.57 -20.56
N VAL A 145 -19.91 -44.61 -21.75
CA VAL A 145 -19.51 -45.55 -22.80
C VAL A 145 -18.15 -45.16 -23.34
N SER A 146 -17.97 -43.88 -23.63
CA SER A 146 -16.70 -43.39 -24.17
C SER A 146 -15.55 -43.53 -23.15
N CYS A 147 -15.83 -43.32 -21.86
CA CYS A 147 -14.87 -43.56 -20.78
C CYS A 147 -14.51 -45.04 -20.60
N ILE A 148 -15.44 -45.99 -20.82
CA ILE A 148 -15.13 -47.42 -20.87
C ILE A 148 -14.15 -47.72 -21.99
N VAL A 149 -14.39 -47.18 -23.19
CA VAL A 149 -13.51 -47.37 -24.35
C VAL A 149 -12.12 -46.79 -24.07
N SER A 150 -12.04 -45.55 -23.57
CA SER A 150 -10.77 -44.90 -23.23
C SER A 150 -9.97 -45.68 -22.18
N CYS A 151 -10.63 -46.15 -21.12
CA CYS A 151 -10.01 -46.98 -20.10
C CYS A 151 -9.56 -48.34 -20.65
N SER A 152 -10.37 -48.99 -21.48
CA SER A 152 -10.04 -50.29 -22.10
C SER A 152 -8.85 -50.22 -23.05
N ALA A 153 -8.57 -49.04 -23.63
CA ALA A 153 -7.40 -48.81 -24.48
C ALA A 153 -6.07 -48.78 -23.71
N VAL A 154 -6.11 -48.70 -22.37
CA VAL A 154 -4.93 -48.66 -21.52
C VAL A 154 -4.80 -49.94 -20.71
N GLN A 155 -3.66 -50.62 -20.82
CA GLN A 155 -3.40 -51.91 -20.16
C GLN A 155 -3.70 -51.92 -18.66
N MET A 156 -3.37 -50.83 -17.95
CA MET A 156 -3.59 -50.74 -16.50
C MET A 156 -5.06 -50.57 -16.10
N CYS A 157 -5.93 -50.07 -17.00
CA CYS A 157 -7.34 -49.81 -16.73
C CYS A 157 -8.25 -50.89 -17.33
N ALA A 158 -7.84 -51.51 -18.44
CA ALA A 158 -8.57 -52.58 -19.12
C ALA A 158 -8.94 -53.76 -18.21
N GLY A 159 -8.06 -54.13 -17.28
CA GLY A 159 -8.30 -55.24 -16.34
C GLY A 159 -9.34 -54.94 -15.25
N VAL A 160 -9.67 -53.67 -15.03
CA VAL A 160 -10.54 -53.21 -13.92
C VAL A 160 -11.74 -52.40 -14.39
N VAL A 161 -11.85 -52.03 -15.68
CA VAL A 161 -12.89 -51.14 -16.22
C VAL A 161 -14.33 -51.55 -15.88
N TYR A 162 -14.60 -52.85 -15.75
CA TYR A 162 -15.93 -53.38 -15.43
C TYR A 162 -16.17 -53.58 -13.92
N ALA A 163 -15.19 -53.29 -13.07
CA ALA A 163 -15.39 -53.30 -11.63
C ALA A 163 -16.32 -52.14 -11.24
N ALA A 164 -17.13 -52.38 -10.20
CA ALA A 164 -18.17 -51.45 -9.79
C ALA A 164 -17.58 -50.09 -9.39
N GLY A 165 -18.10 -49.01 -9.99
CA GLY A 165 -17.74 -47.63 -9.63
C GLY A 165 -16.44 -47.10 -10.25
N ILE A 166 -15.71 -47.88 -11.04
CA ILE A 166 -14.44 -47.44 -11.66
C ILE A 166 -14.67 -46.32 -12.67
N VAL A 167 -15.55 -46.56 -13.64
CA VAL A 167 -15.80 -45.61 -14.72
C VAL A 167 -16.41 -44.33 -14.16
N GLU A 168 -17.30 -44.44 -13.17
CA GLU A 168 -17.85 -43.30 -12.45
C GLU A 168 -16.76 -42.50 -11.72
N SER A 169 -15.80 -43.18 -11.09
CA SER A 169 -14.67 -42.51 -10.41
C SER A 169 -13.72 -41.81 -11.40
N ILE A 170 -13.51 -42.39 -12.59
CA ILE A 170 -12.72 -41.77 -13.67
C ILE A 170 -13.43 -40.52 -14.20
N MET A 171 -14.75 -40.60 -14.41
CA MET A 171 -15.56 -39.45 -14.82
C MET A 171 -15.55 -38.34 -13.76
N GLU A 172 -15.72 -38.69 -12.48
CA GLU A 172 -15.63 -37.75 -11.36
C GLU A 172 -14.27 -37.05 -11.34
N TYR A 173 -13.18 -37.82 -11.50
CA TYR A 173 -11.83 -37.27 -11.52
C TYR A 173 -11.56 -36.34 -12.72
N ARG A 174 -12.10 -36.68 -13.90
CA ARG A 174 -12.06 -35.79 -15.08
C ARG A 174 -12.77 -34.47 -14.80
N ASP A 175 -13.96 -34.52 -14.22
CA ASP A 175 -14.77 -33.33 -13.94
C ASP A 175 -14.11 -32.46 -12.86
N ASP A 176 -13.57 -33.07 -11.81
CA ASP A 176 -12.82 -32.38 -10.77
C ASP A 176 -11.54 -31.71 -11.33
N LEU A 177 -10.81 -32.39 -12.22
CA LEU A 177 -9.66 -31.81 -12.93
C LEU A 177 -10.06 -30.60 -13.80
N ALA A 178 -11.17 -30.69 -14.51
CA ALA A 178 -11.68 -29.58 -15.33
C ALA A 178 -12.07 -28.38 -14.45
N ALA A 179 -12.81 -28.62 -13.36
CA ALA A 179 -13.19 -27.60 -12.38
C ALA A 179 -11.97 -26.94 -11.73
N TYR A 180 -10.95 -27.73 -11.39
CA TYR A 180 -9.68 -27.21 -10.89
C TYR A 180 -8.96 -26.34 -11.90
N ASN A 181 -8.75 -26.82 -13.13
CA ASN A 181 -7.99 -26.05 -14.14
C ASN A 181 -8.69 -24.72 -14.47
N SER A 182 -10.03 -24.75 -14.58
CA SER A 182 -10.83 -23.55 -14.79
C SER A 182 -10.72 -22.57 -13.61
N SER A 183 -10.88 -23.05 -12.38
CA SER A 183 -10.81 -22.19 -11.18
C SER A 183 -9.39 -21.66 -10.91
N PHE A 184 -8.35 -22.43 -11.25
CA PHE A 184 -6.95 -22.01 -11.20
C PHE A 184 -6.68 -20.82 -12.12
N GLU A 185 -7.01 -20.94 -13.40
CA GLU A 185 -6.77 -19.86 -14.38
C GLU A 185 -7.63 -18.64 -14.07
N ASN A 186 -8.88 -18.83 -13.64
CA ASN A 186 -9.73 -17.73 -13.21
C ASN A 186 -9.12 -16.98 -12.02
N PHE A 187 -8.73 -17.69 -10.95
CA PHE A 187 -8.16 -17.06 -9.77
C PHE A 187 -6.83 -16.37 -10.06
N LYS A 188 -5.94 -17.01 -10.82
CA LYS A 188 -4.68 -16.42 -11.29
C LYS A 188 -4.92 -15.13 -12.09
N GLY A 189 -5.88 -15.14 -13.01
CA GLY A 189 -6.29 -13.97 -13.78
C GLY A 189 -6.87 -12.85 -12.92
N SER A 190 -7.72 -13.18 -11.93
CA SER A 190 -8.27 -12.22 -10.98
C SER A 190 -7.18 -11.60 -10.09
N MET A 191 -6.18 -12.37 -9.65
CA MET A 191 -5.04 -11.84 -8.88
C MET A 191 -4.19 -10.88 -9.71
N GLN A 192 -3.91 -11.19 -10.98
CA GLN A 192 -3.20 -10.28 -11.89
C GLN A 192 -4.00 -9.01 -12.15
N SER A 193 -5.32 -9.14 -12.28
CA SER A 193 -6.21 -7.99 -12.41
C SER A 193 -6.22 -7.13 -11.14
N ALA A 194 -6.29 -7.76 -9.96
CA ALA A 194 -6.25 -7.08 -8.67
C ALA A 194 -4.90 -6.39 -8.38
N LYS A 195 -3.82 -6.89 -8.99
CA LYS A 195 -2.50 -6.25 -8.96
C LYS A 195 -2.53 -4.89 -9.65
N ALA A 196 -3.16 -4.84 -10.83
CA ALA A 196 -3.31 -3.61 -11.62
C ALA A 196 -4.35 -2.66 -11.00
N ASP A 197 -5.47 -3.21 -10.51
CA ASP A 197 -6.58 -2.46 -9.95
C ASP A 197 -7.10 -3.13 -8.67
N GLY A 198 -6.84 -2.48 -7.53
CA GLY A 198 -7.22 -3.03 -6.22
C GLY A 198 -8.73 -3.11 -5.98
N THR A 199 -9.56 -2.43 -6.78
CA THR A 199 -11.03 -2.56 -6.69
C THR A 199 -11.49 -3.97 -7.05
N ARG A 200 -10.66 -4.74 -7.79
CA ARG A 200 -10.95 -6.12 -8.22
C ARG A 200 -10.57 -7.18 -7.19
N LEU A 201 -10.14 -6.79 -5.98
CA LEU A 201 -9.79 -7.75 -4.92
C LEU A 201 -10.97 -8.60 -4.45
N THR A 202 -12.20 -8.07 -4.51
CA THR A 202 -13.40 -8.83 -4.18
C THR A 202 -13.62 -9.97 -5.17
N GLU A 203 -13.41 -9.71 -6.47
CA GLU A 203 -13.47 -10.75 -7.52
C GLU A 203 -12.38 -11.81 -7.29
N ALA A 204 -11.16 -11.38 -6.96
CA ALA A 204 -10.06 -12.31 -6.65
C ALA A 204 -10.37 -13.18 -5.42
N ALA A 205 -11.01 -12.63 -4.40
CA ALA A 205 -11.42 -13.39 -3.21
C ALA A 205 -12.52 -14.41 -3.51
N GLN A 206 -13.50 -14.06 -4.35
CA GLN A 206 -14.51 -15.00 -4.82
C GLN A 206 -13.89 -16.12 -5.66
N ALA A 207 -13.00 -15.78 -6.59
CA ALA A 207 -12.28 -16.75 -7.40
C ALA A 207 -11.41 -17.68 -6.54
N PHE A 208 -10.79 -17.17 -5.47
CA PHE A 208 -10.05 -17.99 -4.51
C PHE A 208 -10.93 -19.02 -3.80
N ASN A 209 -12.15 -18.65 -3.40
CA ASN A 209 -13.08 -19.58 -2.76
C ASN A 209 -13.48 -20.72 -3.71
N SER A 210 -13.75 -20.41 -4.97
CA SER A 210 -14.02 -21.42 -6.01
C SER A 210 -12.82 -22.33 -6.23
N TYR A 211 -11.61 -21.75 -6.28
CA TYR A 211 -10.36 -22.52 -6.37
C TYR A 211 -10.17 -23.45 -5.18
N LYS A 212 -10.35 -22.96 -3.95
CA LYS A 212 -10.27 -23.76 -2.71
C LYS A 212 -11.28 -24.91 -2.70
N ALA A 213 -12.50 -24.67 -3.18
CA ALA A 213 -13.50 -25.73 -3.32
C ALA A 213 -13.08 -26.79 -4.36
N ALA A 214 -12.58 -26.38 -5.52
CA ALA A 214 -12.09 -27.31 -6.55
C ALA A 214 -10.88 -28.13 -6.07
N VAL A 215 -9.97 -27.50 -5.32
CA VAL A 215 -8.87 -28.21 -4.64
C VAL A 215 -9.42 -29.26 -3.67
N SER A 216 -10.42 -28.90 -2.86
CA SER A 216 -11.04 -29.86 -1.93
C SER A 216 -11.70 -31.02 -2.68
N GLY A 217 -12.39 -30.73 -3.79
CA GLY A 217 -13.03 -31.75 -4.64
C GLY A 217 -12.03 -32.80 -5.13
N ILE A 218 -10.94 -32.36 -5.78
CA ILE A 218 -9.87 -33.28 -6.20
C ILE A 218 -9.30 -34.06 -5.01
N ASN A 219 -9.06 -33.42 -3.87
CA ASN A 219 -8.52 -34.11 -2.69
C ASN A 219 -9.41 -35.24 -2.20
N SER A 220 -10.74 -35.06 -2.25
CA SER A 220 -11.71 -36.05 -1.81
C SER A 220 -12.07 -37.08 -2.89
N ASN A 221 -11.59 -36.90 -4.12
CA ASN A 221 -11.99 -37.70 -5.26
C ASN A 221 -11.79 -39.19 -5.00
N ARG A 222 -12.82 -39.99 -5.32
CA ARG A 222 -12.85 -41.44 -5.01
C ARG A 222 -11.75 -42.24 -5.67
N LEU A 223 -11.33 -41.84 -6.87
CA LEU A 223 -10.22 -42.45 -7.60
C LEU A 223 -8.90 -42.29 -6.85
N LEU A 224 -8.75 -41.21 -6.07
CA LEU A 224 -7.53 -40.89 -5.33
C LEU A 224 -7.58 -41.35 -3.86
N THR A 225 -8.78 -41.40 -3.25
CA THR A 225 -8.97 -41.68 -1.82
C THR A 225 -9.33 -43.12 -1.47
N ASN A 226 -10.16 -43.77 -2.28
CA ASN A 226 -11.01 -44.87 -1.81
C ASN A 226 -10.94 -46.15 -2.64
N CYS A 227 -9.96 -46.31 -3.54
CA CYS A 227 -9.67 -47.62 -4.07
C CYS A 227 -8.22 -48.06 -3.84
N SER A 228 -8.01 -48.81 -2.75
CA SER A 228 -6.75 -49.47 -2.42
C SER A 228 -6.29 -50.46 -3.50
N ASP A 229 -7.24 -51.04 -4.24
CA ASP A 229 -6.96 -52.17 -5.15
C ASP A 229 -7.06 -51.81 -6.64
N CYS A 230 -7.61 -50.63 -6.97
CA CYS A 230 -7.90 -50.24 -8.35
C CYS A 230 -6.76 -49.40 -8.96
N PHE A 231 -6.20 -48.45 -8.19
CA PHE A 231 -5.21 -47.49 -8.69
C PHE A 231 -4.29 -46.95 -7.59
N ASP A 232 -3.55 -47.82 -6.89
CA ASP A 232 -2.50 -47.44 -5.92
C ASP A 232 -1.40 -46.51 -6.52
N TYR A 233 -1.40 -46.38 -7.85
CA TYR A 233 -0.54 -45.50 -8.64
C TYR A 233 -1.04 -44.05 -8.75
N CYS A 234 -2.34 -43.79 -8.55
CA CYS A 234 -2.93 -42.45 -8.51
C CYS A 234 -2.91 -41.88 -7.10
N ARG A 235 -1.71 -41.73 -6.55
CA ARG A 235 -1.57 -41.18 -5.20
C ARG A 235 -2.07 -39.74 -5.16
N HIS A 236 -2.71 -39.42 -4.05
CA HIS A 236 -2.99 -38.05 -3.63
C HIS A 236 -1.85 -37.10 -4.04
N TYR A 237 -2.22 -36.06 -4.79
CA TYR A 237 -1.42 -34.85 -4.78
C TYR A 237 -1.41 -34.41 -3.33
N ASN A 238 -0.24 -34.26 -2.72
CA ASN A 238 -0.19 -33.68 -1.39
C ASN A 238 -0.51 -32.19 -1.54
N TRP A 239 -1.80 -31.88 -1.69
CA TRP A 239 -2.35 -30.53 -1.62
C TRP A 239 -2.14 -30.05 -0.21
N SER A 240 -0.92 -29.60 0.08
CA SER A 240 -0.60 -29.06 1.38
C SER A 240 -1.57 -27.90 1.64
N MET A 241 -2.56 -28.13 2.52
CA MET A 241 -3.52 -27.11 2.95
C MET A 241 -2.78 -25.88 3.46
N ALA A 242 -1.55 -26.04 3.96
CA ALA A 242 -0.68 -24.95 4.35
C ALA A 242 -0.35 -23.98 3.20
N ARG A 243 -0.21 -24.45 1.95
CA ARG A 243 -0.01 -23.57 0.78
C ARG A 243 -1.26 -22.74 0.47
N LEU A 244 -2.44 -23.35 0.53
CA LEU A 244 -3.70 -22.62 0.38
C LEU A 244 -3.87 -21.58 1.50
N THR A 245 -3.57 -21.95 2.75
CA THR A 245 -3.59 -21.02 3.89
C THR A 245 -2.61 -19.86 3.71
N ALA A 246 -1.43 -20.11 3.12
CA ALA A 246 -0.48 -19.04 2.82
C ALA A 246 -1.03 -18.05 1.77
N VAL A 247 -1.66 -18.56 0.72
CA VAL A 247 -2.33 -17.74 -0.31
C VAL A 247 -3.50 -16.95 0.29
N GLU A 248 -4.32 -17.58 1.13
CA GLU A 248 -5.44 -16.95 1.84
C GLU A 248 -4.97 -15.80 2.76
N ARG A 249 -3.87 -16.00 3.49
CA ARG A 249 -3.24 -14.97 4.32
C ARG A 249 -2.76 -13.80 3.48
N ASN A 250 -2.07 -14.06 2.38
CA ASN A 250 -1.58 -13.02 1.47
C ASN A 250 -2.74 -12.20 0.88
N LEU A 251 -3.81 -12.87 0.42
CA LEU A 251 -5.00 -12.20 -0.08
C LEU A 251 -5.67 -11.34 0.99
N THR A 252 -5.85 -11.87 2.21
CA THR A 252 -6.42 -11.12 3.34
C THR A 252 -5.60 -9.88 3.68
N TYR A 253 -4.27 -10.00 3.66
CA TYR A 253 -3.37 -8.88 3.89
C TYR A 253 -3.52 -7.81 2.80
N VAL A 254 -3.58 -8.19 1.53
CA VAL A 254 -3.75 -7.27 0.40
C VAL A 254 -5.12 -6.56 0.45
N ILE A 255 -6.18 -7.25 0.87
CA ILE A 255 -7.51 -6.65 1.16
C ILE A 255 -7.41 -5.62 2.29
N SER A 256 -6.66 -5.90 3.35
CA SER A 256 -6.48 -4.94 4.45
C SER A 256 -5.76 -3.65 4.02
N ILE A 257 -4.83 -3.76 3.07
CA ILE A 257 -4.17 -2.59 2.45
C ILE A 257 -5.21 -1.78 1.66
N GLN A 258 -6.01 -2.43 0.82
CA GLN A 258 -7.07 -1.76 0.04
C GLN A 258 -8.10 -1.05 0.93
N ASN A 259 -8.47 -1.66 2.06
CA ASN A 259 -9.36 -1.03 3.04
C ASN A 259 -8.70 0.18 3.71
N SER A 260 -7.38 0.20 3.85
CA SER A 260 -6.67 1.40 4.33
C SER A 260 -6.72 2.53 3.30
N SER A 261 -6.79 2.19 2.00
CA SER A 261 -6.93 3.18 0.92
C SER A 261 -8.27 3.94 0.97
N THR A 262 -9.34 3.38 1.55
CA THR A 262 -10.64 4.05 1.60
C THR A 262 -10.66 5.29 2.49
N ALA A 263 -9.68 5.43 3.41
CA ALA A 263 -9.50 6.61 4.24
C ALA A 263 -8.68 7.73 3.56
N LEU A 264 -8.03 7.44 2.43
CA LEU A 264 -7.15 8.39 1.74
C LEU A 264 -7.87 9.65 1.24
N PRO A 265 -9.11 9.60 0.70
CA PRO A 265 -9.80 10.82 0.26
C PRO A 265 -9.94 11.86 1.37
N VAL A 266 -10.25 11.45 2.60
CA VAL A 266 -10.39 12.34 3.76
C VAL A 266 -9.04 12.93 4.17
N ARG A 267 -7.98 12.11 4.16
CA ARG A 267 -6.61 12.57 4.43
C ARG A 267 -6.15 13.57 3.35
N SER A 268 -6.43 13.31 2.08
CA SER A 268 -6.12 14.22 0.97
C SER A 268 -6.84 15.56 1.11
N ASP A 269 -8.11 15.56 1.51
CA ASP A 269 -8.85 16.80 1.80
C ASP A 269 -8.19 17.60 2.93
N ALA A 270 -7.79 16.93 4.02
CA ALA A 270 -7.15 17.58 5.15
C ALA A 270 -5.80 18.22 4.77
N ILE A 271 -4.98 17.52 3.97
CA ILE A 271 -3.71 18.03 3.47
C ILE A 271 -3.94 19.22 2.55
N LEU A 272 -4.86 19.12 1.58
CA LEU A 272 -5.15 20.19 0.64
C LEU A 272 -5.68 21.44 1.36
N ASN A 273 -6.59 21.29 2.31
CA ASN A 273 -7.11 22.40 3.10
C ASN A 273 -6.00 23.08 3.91
N SER A 274 -5.11 22.30 4.51
CA SER A 274 -3.96 22.82 5.27
C SER A 274 -2.96 23.52 4.36
N THR A 275 -2.65 22.95 3.18
CA THR A 275 -1.85 23.58 2.12
C THR A 275 -2.43 24.93 1.75
N ASN A 276 -3.72 24.99 1.40
CA ASN A 276 -4.37 26.21 0.95
C ASN A 276 -4.43 27.28 2.03
N ALA A 277 -4.72 26.90 3.28
CA ALA A 277 -4.73 27.81 4.41
C ALA A 277 -3.34 28.44 4.64
N LEU A 278 -2.29 27.63 4.58
CA LEU A 278 -0.94 28.13 4.79
C LEU A 278 -0.45 29.00 3.63
N LEU A 279 -0.72 28.60 2.38
CA LEU A 279 -0.40 29.44 1.21
C LEU A 279 -1.13 30.78 1.24
N ALA A 280 -2.41 30.79 1.63
CA ALA A 280 -3.18 32.01 1.80
C ALA A 280 -2.58 32.92 2.88
N TYR A 281 -2.26 32.36 4.06
CA TYR A 281 -1.59 33.11 5.13
C TYR A 281 -0.27 33.71 4.67
N SER A 282 0.60 32.92 4.04
CA SER A 282 1.90 33.37 3.54
C SER A 282 1.77 34.52 2.54
N SER A 283 0.79 34.46 1.65
CA SER A 283 0.54 35.53 0.67
C SER A 283 0.07 36.85 1.30
N GLN A 284 -0.74 36.78 2.35
CA GLN A 284 -1.28 37.95 3.06
C GLN A 284 -0.34 38.47 4.15
N ARG A 285 0.67 37.69 4.54
CA ARG A 285 1.61 38.00 5.62
C ARG A 285 2.25 39.39 5.51
N PRO A 286 2.72 39.86 4.34
CA PRO A 286 3.31 41.20 4.22
C PRO A 286 2.32 42.31 4.58
N GLU A 287 1.07 42.19 4.12
CA GLU A 287 0.02 43.16 4.40
C GLU A 287 -0.37 43.14 5.88
N ILE A 288 -0.58 41.94 6.45
CA ILE A 288 -0.88 41.77 7.89
C ILE A 288 0.21 42.42 8.74
N LYS A 289 1.49 42.17 8.41
CA LYS A 289 2.64 42.75 9.13
C LYS A 289 2.63 44.28 9.04
N SER A 290 2.45 44.84 7.85
CA SER A 290 2.42 46.29 7.63
C SER A 290 1.28 46.97 8.40
N GLY A 291 0.09 46.36 8.40
CA GLY A 291 -1.08 46.84 9.14
C GLY A 291 -0.86 46.80 10.65
N LEU A 292 -0.26 45.72 11.17
CA LEU A 292 0.06 45.60 12.59
C LEU A 292 1.09 46.64 13.05
N GLN A 293 2.15 46.86 12.26
CA GLN A 293 3.15 47.90 12.54
C GLN A 293 2.52 49.30 12.56
N SER A 294 1.63 49.60 11.61
CA SER A 294 0.90 50.87 11.57
C SER A 294 0.03 51.07 12.82
N ARG A 295 -0.71 50.04 13.24
CA ARG A 295 -1.55 50.07 14.45
C ARG A 295 -0.72 50.27 15.73
N LEU A 296 0.39 49.55 15.86
CA LEU A 296 1.31 49.70 17.00
C LEU A 296 1.88 51.11 17.07
N LYS A 297 2.28 51.69 15.93
CA LYS A 297 2.75 53.09 15.87
C LYS A 297 1.67 54.08 16.31
N LYS A 298 0.43 53.88 15.86
CA LYS A 298 -0.70 54.73 16.26
C LYS A 298 -0.97 54.65 17.77
N MET A 299 -1.02 53.44 18.32
CA MET A 299 -1.18 53.22 19.77
C MET A 299 -0.05 53.85 20.59
N GLY A 300 1.21 53.73 20.13
CA GLY A 300 2.35 54.37 20.78
C GLY A 300 2.23 55.90 20.81
N ASN A 301 1.78 56.50 19.71
CA ASN A 301 1.53 57.94 19.66
C ASN A 301 0.38 58.38 20.59
N GLU A 302 -0.71 57.62 20.63
CA GLU A 302 -1.85 57.87 21.53
C GLU A 302 -1.44 57.77 23.01
N LEU A 303 -0.61 56.79 23.36
CA LEU A 303 -0.06 56.64 24.71
C LEU A 303 0.86 57.81 25.08
N ASN A 304 1.79 58.19 24.20
CA ASN A 304 2.66 59.35 24.44
C ASN A 304 1.87 60.65 24.62
N ASN A 305 0.86 60.89 23.77
CA ASN A 305 0.00 62.06 23.90
C ASN A 305 -0.76 62.08 25.24
N SER A 306 -1.21 60.90 25.70
CA SER A 306 -1.88 60.76 26.99
C SER A 306 -0.94 61.02 28.17
N ILE A 307 0.30 60.54 28.10
CA ILE A 307 1.36 60.79 29.09
C ILE A 307 1.72 62.29 29.12
N GLU A 308 1.92 62.93 27.98
CA GLU A 308 2.20 64.37 27.90
C GLU A 308 1.07 65.22 28.48
N TRP A 309 -0.18 64.85 28.20
CA TRP A 309 -1.35 65.54 28.75
C TRP A 309 -1.43 65.38 30.27
N LEU A 310 -1.18 64.19 30.80
CA LEU A 310 -1.12 63.94 32.25
C LEU A 310 0.02 64.72 32.91
N ALA A 311 1.22 64.73 32.32
CA ALA A 311 2.38 65.45 32.81
C ALA A 311 2.10 66.97 32.91
N LYS A 312 1.49 67.55 31.86
CA LYS A 312 1.04 68.95 31.88
C LYS A 312 0.02 69.24 32.98
N ARG A 313 -0.94 68.31 33.20
CA ARG A 313 -2.01 68.50 34.18
C ARG A 313 -1.55 68.35 35.63
N MET A 314 -0.52 67.55 35.88
CA MET A 314 0.08 67.37 37.21
C MET A 314 1.13 68.43 37.55
N GLY A 315 1.38 69.40 36.65
CA GLY A 315 2.38 70.45 36.88
C GLY A 315 3.83 69.97 36.86
N VAL A 316 4.08 68.75 36.38
CA VAL A 316 5.43 68.21 36.21
C VAL A 316 5.93 68.62 34.83
N ALA A 317 6.28 69.89 34.69
CA ALA A 317 7.14 70.32 33.59
C ALA A 317 8.53 69.72 33.87
N GLU A 318 9.02 68.88 32.95
CA GLU A 318 10.36 68.25 32.95
C GLU A 318 10.50 66.87 33.63
N LEU A 319 9.96 65.83 33.00
CA LEU A 319 10.51 64.46 33.09
C LEU A 319 10.60 63.80 31.70
N GLY A 320 11.12 64.55 30.72
CA GLY A 320 11.12 64.11 29.32
C GLY A 320 12.31 64.58 28.50
N ARG A 321 13.49 64.73 29.09
CA ARG A 321 14.78 64.74 28.36
C ARG A 321 15.87 64.13 29.23
N ASN A 322 16.09 62.83 29.07
CA ASN A 322 17.39 62.14 28.99
C ASN A 322 17.13 60.68 28.58
#